data_AF-A0A9P5JLT5-F1
#
_entry.id   AF-A0A9P5JLT5-F1
#
_cell.length_a   1.000
_cell.length_b   1.000
_cell.length_c   1.000
_cell.angle_alpha   90.00
_cell.angle_beta   90.00
_cell.angle_gamma   90.00
#
_symmetry.space_group_name_H-M   'P 1'
#
loop_
_entity.id
_entity.type
_entity.pdbx_description
1 polymer ?
#
loop_
_entity_poly.entity_id
_entity_poly.type
_entity_poly.pdbx_seq_one_letter_code
_entity_poly.pdbx_strand_id
1 'polypeptide(L)'
;MDTILQNLNEILTRLGNVVRSSPAENVAPLLSLPRNQRSSTKEMALNYADSTEAAFLRVAELEGVLTDIRAEFFRQRARCRSCLVPISCLPAGVLRAIFSFVVKTSEDAHSLSLVCRSWRDVVVSQRSLWNKITFLTNGCDRLCGNSSVLFGPPTELVIRNRPDLSTDSPLTSQLGDGITKCIVHAASYNSALPADPILAFQDILEAGLPNLRLLDVVYHTEYPPPFRSSASINGVLPSLRTLRMSGLEVEWTVELPALEQLHVERVTKEKSYVEDEPDLTIEAEVQVLIIKKADTDQFIDLFTEIG
;
A
#
# COMPACT_ATOMS: atom_id res chain seq x y z
N MET A 1 -13.04 -16.46 -3.15
CA MET A 1 -14.27 -17.20 -3.55
C MET A 1 -15.50 -16.31 -3.41
N ASP A 2 -15.62 -15.51 -2.34
CA ASP A 2 -16.62 -14.43 -2.25
C ASP A 2 -16.57 -13.45 -3.44
N THR A 3 -15.36 -13.16 -3.93
CA THR A 3 -15.13 -12.37 -5.16
C THR A 3 -15.78 -12.99 -6.42
N ILE A 4 -15.83 -14.32 -6.52
CA ILE A 4 -16.44 -15.02 -7.69
C ILE A 4 -17.96 -14.91 -7.62
N LEU A 5 -18.53 -15.12 -6.42
CA LEU A 5 -19.97 -14.95 -6.20
C LEU A 5 -20.41 -13.50 -6.40
N GLN A 6 -19.57 -12.54 -6.00
CA GLN A 6 -19.82 -11.11 -6.16
C GLN A 6 -19.76 -10.69 -7.63
N ASN A 7 -18.77 -11.17 -8.39
CA ASN A 7 -18.66 -10.94 -9.83
C ASN A 7 -19.85 -11.56 -10.59
N LEU A 8 -20.29 -12.77 -10.22
CA LEU A 8 -21.48 -13.40 -10.79
C LEU A 8 -22.76 -12.59 -10.51
N ASN A 9 -22.89 -12.07 -9.29
CA ASN A 9 -24.04 -11.23 -8.91
C ASN A 9 -24.05 -9.92 -9.72
N GLU A 10 -22.88 -9.31 -9.94
CA GLU A 10 -22.76 -8.10 -10.74
C GLU A 10 -23.12 -8.36 -12.22
N ILE A 11 -22.65 -9.46 -12.80
CA ILE A 11 -22.96 -9.86 -14.17
C ILE A 11 -24.47 -10.08 -14.35
N LEU A 12 -25.12 -10.80 -13.43
CA LEU A 12 -26.57 -11.00 -13.47
C LEU A 12 -27.36 -9.71 -13.28
N THR A 13 -26.89 -8.83 -12.40
CA THR A 13 -27.55 -7.52 -12.18
C THR A 13 -27.46 -6.66 -13.44
N ARG A 14 -26.30 -6.67 -14.13
CA ARG A 14 -26.12 -5.99 -15.41
C ARG A 14 -27.01 -6.59 -16.50
N LEU A 15 -27.08 -7.93 -16.61
CA LEU A 15 -27.95 -8.61 -17.56
C LEU A 15 -29.44 -8.32 -17.28
N GLY A 16 -29.85 -8.36 -16.00
CA GLY A 16 -31.21 -8.01 -15.60
C GLY A 16 -31.56 -6.56 -15.92
N ASN A 17 -30.62 -5.61 -15.79
CA ASN A 17 -30.84 -4.22 -16.15
C ASN A 17 -30.96 -4.02 -17.67
N VAL A 18 -30.12 -4.69 -18.48
CA VAL A 18 -30.21 -4.67 -19.96
C VAL A 18 -31.54 -5.26 -20.45
N VAL A 19 -32.04 -6.27 -19.76
CA VAL A 19 -33.30 -6.94 -20.10
C VAL A 19 -34.53 -6.12 -19.62
N ARG A 20 -34.42 -5.38 -18.51
CA ARG A 20 -35.50 -4.50 -17.99
C ARG A 20 -35.58 -3.14 -18.68
N SER A 21 -34.50 -2.66 -19.32
CA SER A 21 -34.59 -1.55 -20.26
C SER A 21 -35.39 -1.99 -21.48
N SER A 22 -36.71 -1.90 -21.34
CA SER A 22 -37.70 -2.37 -22.31
C SER A 22 -37.46 -1.72 -23.68
N PRO A 23 -37.43 -2.50 -24.78
CA PRO A 23 -37.37 -1.92 -26.11
C PRO A 23 -38.64 -1.14 -26.47
N ALA A 24 -39.71 -1.20 -25.67
CA ALA A 24 -40.96 -0.49 -25.91
C ALA A 24 -40.80 1.04 -26.03
N GLU A 25 -39.84 1.64 -25.34
CA GLU A 25 -39.54 3.08 -25.48
C GLU A 25 -38.79 3.43 -26.79
N ASN A 26 -38.19 2.44 -27.47
CA ASN A 26 -37.43 2.62 -28.71
C ASN A 26 -38.18 2.18 -29.99
N VAL A 27 -39.43 1.70 -29.90
CA VAL A 27 -40.23 1.30 -31.08
C VAL A 27 -40.99 2.49 -31.70
N ALA A 28 -41.17 3.59 -30.96
CA ALA A 28 -41.87 4.79 -31.43
C ALA A 28 -41.37 5.36 -32.78
N PRO A 29 -40.07 5.31 -33.15
CA PRO A 29 -39.57 5.79 -34.45
C PRO A 29 -39.97 4.91 -35.65
N LEU A 30 -40.28 3.62 -35.44
CA LEU A 30 -40.50 2.66 -36.53
C LEU A 30 -41.85 2.82 -37.24
N LEU A 31 -42.77 3.59 -36.66
CA LEU A 31 -44.06 3.94 -37.30
C LEU A 31 -43.92 4.99 -38.42
N SER A 32 -42.76 5.64 -38.55
CA SER A 32 -42.47 6.65 -39.57
C SER A 32 -41.95 6.10 -40.91
N LEU A 33 -41.70 4.78 -41.01
CA LEU A 33 -41.09 4.17 -42.21
C LEU A 33 -42.09 3.97 -43.38
N PRO A 34 -41.64 4.14 -44.63
CA PRO A 34 -42.45 4.00 -45.84
C PRO A 34 -43.02 2.58 -45.99
N ARG A 35 -44.23 2.48 -46.56
CA ARG A 35 -45.07 1.26 -46.64
C ARG A 35 -44.34 0.02 -47.16
N ASN A 36 -43.35 0.20 -48.04
CA ASN A 36 -42.63 -0.86 -48.74
C ASN A 36 -41.60 -1.57 -47.84
N GLN A 37 -41.21 -0.96 -46.71
CA GLN A 37 -40.28 -1.54 -45.72
C GLN A 37 -41.00 -2.16 -44.52
N ARG A 38 -42.32 -1.99 -44.39
CA ARG A 38 -43.10 -2.43 -43.22
C ARG A 38 -43.24 -3.95 -43.07
N SER A 39 -43.14 -4.69 -44.17
CA SER A 39 -43.25 -6.16 -44.15
C SER A 39 -41.99 -6.79 -43.54
N SER A 40 -40.80 -6.31 -43.93
CA SER A 40 -39.52 -6.80 -43.41
C SER A 40 -39.30 -6.39 -41.94
N THR A 41 -39.72 -5.19 -41.55
CA THR A 41 -39.60 -4.75 -40.14
C THR A 41 -40.54 -5.47 -39.19
N LYS A 42 -41.73 -5.91 -39.65
CA LYS A 42 -42.62 -6.75 -38.84
C LYS A 42 -42.03 -8.13 -38.56
N GLU A 43 -41.44 -8.77 -39.57
CA GLU A 43 -40.82 -10.08 -39.42
C GLU A 43 -39.57 -10.01 -38.52
N MET A 44 -38.77 -8.94 -38.65
CA MET A 44 -37.66 -8.67 -37.75
C MET A 44 -38.13 -8.44 -36.31
N ALA A 45 -39.22 -7.68 -36.09
CA ALA A 45 -39.78 -7.43 -34.76
C ALA A 45 -40.32 -8.71 -34.08
N LEU A 46 -40.95 -9.61 -34.85
CA LEU A 46 -41.39 -10.93 -34.37
C LEU A 46 -40.18 -11.79 -33.95
N ASN A 47 -39.14 -11.87 -34.78
CA ASN A 47 -37.92 -12.61 -34.44
C ASN A 47 -37.19 -12.03 -33.20
N TYR A 48 -37.24 -10.71 -33.00
CA TYR A 48 -36.70 -10.08 -31.80
C TYR A 48 -37.54 -10.42 -30.55
N ALA A 49 -38.87 -10.44 -30.65
CA ALA A 49 -39.75 -10.78 -29.53
C ALA A 49 -39.51 -12.23 -29.07
N ASP A 50 -39.44 -13.18 -30.00
CA ASP A 50 -39.16 -14.59 -29.70
C ASP A 50 -37.75 -14.76 -29.07
N SER A 51 -36.77 -13.99 -29.56
CA SER A 51 -35.41 -13.97 -29.00
C SER A 51 -35.36 -13.42 -27.57
N THR A 52 -36.15 -12.38 -27.27
CA THR A 52 -36.23 -11.83 -25.91
C THR A 52 -36.89 -12.80 -24.94
N GLU A 53 -37.98 -13.47 -25.34
CA GLU A 53 -38.67 -14.45 -24.48
C GLU A 53 -37.74 -15.63 -24.15
N ALA A 54 -37.00 -16.13 -25.15
CA ALA A 54 -35.97 -17.14 -24.94
C ALA A 54 -34.85 -16.67 -23.99
N ALA A 55 -34.43 -15.39 -24.08
CA ALA A 55 -33.44 -14.82 -23.18
C ALA A 55 -33.96 -14.70 -21.73
N PHE A 56 -35.21 -14.28 -21.53
CA PHE A 56 -35.84 -14.22 -20.21
C PHE A 56 -35.89 -15.60 -19.54
N LEU A 57 -36.31 -16.63 -20.28
CA LEU A 57 -36.35 -18.00 -19.77
C LEU A 57 -34.96 -18.50 -19.35
N ARG A 58 -33.92 -18.16 -20.12
CA ARG A 58 -32.54 -18.55 -19.82
C ARG A 58 -31.96 -17.82 -18.60
N VAL A 59 -32.33 -16.56 -18.38
CA VAL A 59 -31.97 -15.83 -17.15
C VAL A 59 -32.63 -16.48 -15.94
N ALA A 60 -33.91 -16.83 -16.02
CA ALA A 60 -34.62 -17.51 -14.94
C ALA A 60 -34.01 -18.89 -14.62
N GLU A 61 -33.61 -19.65 -15.64
CA GLU A 61 -32.89 -20.93 -15.48
C GLU A 61 -31.55 -20.73 -14.76
N LEU A 62 -30.76 -19.72 -15.14
CA LEU A 62 -29.49 -19.41 -14.50
C LEU A 62 -29.65 -18.94 -13.04
N GLU A 63 -30.69 -18.17 -12.75
CA GLU A 63 -31.05 -17.78 -11.37
C GLU A 63 -31.41 -19.02 -10.53
N GLY A 64 -32.13 -19.99 -11.12
CA GLY A 64 -32.41 -21.29 -10.51
C GLY A 64 -31.13 -22.05 -10.17
N VAL A 65 -30.24 -22.23 -11.16
CA VAL A 65 -28.95 -22.92 -10.98
C VAL A 65 -28.09 -22.25 -9.91
N LEU A 66 -28.03 -20.92 -9.87
CA LEU A 66 -27.28 -20.19 -8.85
C LEU A 66 -27.87 -20.36 -7.45
N THR A 67 -29.19 -20.40 -7.35
CA THR A 67 -29.88 -20.66 -6.09
C THR A 67 -29.53 -22.06 -5.58
N ASP A 68 -29.51 -23.06 -6.46
CA ASP A 68 -29.11 -24.43 -6.13
C ASP A 68 -27.64 -24.54 -5.72
N ILE A 69 -26.73 -23.87 -6.44
CA ILE A 69 -25.30 -23.82 -6.08
C ILE A 69 -25.11 -23.19 -4.70
N ARG A 70 -25.80 -22.08 -4.40
CA ARG A 70 -25.76 -21.44 -3.08
C ARG A 70 -26.28 -22.39 -2.01
N ALA A 71 -27.42 -23.04 -2.25
CA ALA A 71 -28.01 -23.97 -1.30
C ALA A 71 -27.08 -25.17 -1.01
N GLU A 72 -26.48 -25.76 -2.04
CA GLU A 72 -25.55 -26.89 -1.88
C GLU A 72 -24.28 -26.45 -1.15
N PHE A 73 -23.75 -25.27 -1.45
CA PHE A 73 -22.62 -24.70 -0.70
C PHE A 73 -22.94 -24.51 0.78
N PHE A 74 -24.12 -23.96 1.11
CA PHE A 74 -24.55 -23.83 2.50
C PHE A 74 -24.72 -25.19 3.19
N ARG A 75 -25.24 -26.21 2.49
CA ARG A 75 -25.33 -27.58 3.01
C ARG A 75 -23.95 -28.19 3.26
N GLN A 76 -23.01 -28.05 2.33
CA GLN A 76 -21.63 -28.51 2.52
C GLN A 76 -20.97 -27.80 3.70
N ARG A 77 -21.12 -26.48 3.80
CA ARG A 77 -20.61 -25.70 4.94
C ARG A 77 -21.22 -26.16 6.27
N ALA A 78 -22.51 -26.48 6.30
CA ALA A 78 -23.18 -27.02 7.48
C ALA A 78 -22.65 -28.42 7.86
N ARG A 79 -22.46 -29.31 6.88
CA ARG A 79 -21.87 -30.65 7.08
C ARG A 79 -20.42 -30.57 7.58
N CYS A 80 -19.62 -29.66 7.05
CA CYS A 80 -18.25 -29.48 7.50
C CYS A 80 -18.17 -28.82 8.88
N ARG A 81 -19.13 -27.98 9.25
CA ARG A 81 -19.19 -27.34 10.58
C ARG A 81 -19.31 -28.33 11.74
N SER A 82 -19.96 -29.48 11.54
CA SER A 82 -20.03 -30.52 12.57
C SER A 82 -18.73 -31.31 12.73
N CYS A 83 -17.86 -31.30 11.71
CA CYS A 83 -16.61 -32.07 11.69
C CYS A 83 -15.37 -31.22 11.96
N LEU A 84 -15.48 -29.89 11.82
CA LEU A 84 -14.37 -28.96 12.04
C LEU A 84 -14.58 -28.22 13.35
N VAL A 85 -13.63 -28.37 14.27
CA VAL A 85 -13.55 -27.50 15.43
C VAL A 85 -13.34 -26.08 14.91
N PRO A 86 -14.22 -25.11 15.23
CA PRO A 86 -14.01 -23.73 14.84
C PRO A 86 -12.63 -23.28 15.31
N ILE A 87 -11.86 -22.63 14.44
CA ILE A 87 -10.52 -22.17 14.77
C ILE A 87 -10.49 -21.25 16.01
N SER A 88 -11.61 -20.59 16.31
CA SER A 88 -11.84 -19.80 17.52
C SER A 88 -11.84 -20.60 18.83
N CYS A 89 -12.00 -21.93 18.76
CA CYS A 89 -11.97 -22.85 19.90
C CYS A 89 -10.57 -23.42 20.15
N LEU A 90 -9.58 -23.10 19.31
CA LEU A 90 -8.20 -23.51 19.55
C LEU A 90 -7.63 -22.74 20.76
N PRO A 91 -6.79 -23.40 21.59
CA PRO A 91 -6.07 -22.70 22.65
C PRO A 91 -5.22 -21.55 22.09
N ALA A 92 -5.14 -20.44 22.82
CA ALA A 92 -4.38 -19.26 22.41
C ALA A 92 -2.91 -19.56 22.04
N GLY A 93 -2.28 -20.54 22.69
CA GLY A 93 -0.91 -20.97 22.36
C GLY A 93 -0.80 -21.59 20.95
N VAL A 94 -1.80 -22.36 20.54
CA VAL A 94 -1.85 -22.95 19.18
C VAL A 94 -2.10 -21.86 18.15
N LEU A 95 -3.00 -20.92 18.43
CA LEU A 95 -3.23 -19.76 17.56
C LEU A 95 -1.97 -18.91 17.40
N ARG A 96 -1.20 -18.68 18.48
CA ARG A 96 0.09 -17.98 18.41
C ARG A 96 1.10 -18.70 17.49
N ALA A 97 1.18 -20.03 17.59
CA ALA A 97 2.05 -20.82 16.73
C ALA A 97 1.62 -20.71 15.26
N ILE A 98 0.33 -20.84 14.97
CA ILE A 98 -0.21 -20.69 13.61
C ILE A 98 0.07 -19.27 13.08
N PHE A 99 -0.21 -18.23 13.86
CA PHE A 99 0.01 -16.85 13.43
C PHE A 99 1.49 -16.56 13.21
N SER A 100 2.39 -17.09 14.06
CA SER A 100 3.85 -16.94 13.85
C SER A 100 4.34 -17.55 12.52
N PHE A 101 3.63 -18.55 11.99
CA PHE A 101 3.97 -19.19 10.72
C PHE A 101 3.32 -18.50 9.52
N VAL A 102 2.09 -18.02 9.69
CA VAL A 102 1.29 -17.45 8.59
C VAL A 102 1.57 -15.96 8.38
N VAL A 103 1.76 -15.20 9.46
CA VAL A 103 1.98 -13.74 9.42
C VAL A 103 3.41 -13.46 9.00
N LYS A 104 3.57 -12.82 7.85
CA LYS A 104 4.88 -12.38 7.36
C LYS A 104 5.05 -10.86 7.44
N THR A 105 3.94 -10.14 7.51
CA THR A 105 3.89 -8.68 7.50
C THR A 105 2.98 -8.14 8.60
N SER A 106 3.14 -6.87 8.97
CA SER A 106 2.20 -6.18 9.88
C SER A 106 0.79 -6.09 9.31
N GLU A 107 0.65 -6.08 7.99
CA GLU A 107 -0.66 -6.05 7.32
C GLU A 107 -1.41 -7.37 7.51
N ASP A 108 -0.70 -8.51 7.45
CA ASP A 108 -1.28 -9.82 7.80
C ASP A 108 -1.74 -9.82 9.25
N ALA A 109 -0.90 -9.33 10.17
CA ALA A 109 -1.24 -9.22 11.60
C ALA A 109 -2.48 -8.34 11.81
N HIS A 110 -2.53 -7.17 11.15
CA HIS A 110 -3.68 -6.29 11.20
C HIS A 110 -4.94 -6.98 10.66
N SER A 111 -4.85 -7.64 9.51
CA SER A 111 -5.98 -8.37 8.91
C SER A 111 -6.51 -9.47 9.84
N LEU A 112 -5.63 -10.22 10.50
CA LEU A 112 -6.03 -11.23 11.49
C LEU A 112 -6.72 -10.59 12.72
N SER A 113 -6.27 -9.40 13.13
CA SER A 113 -6.87 -8.68 14.26
C SER A 113 -8.31 -8.19 14.01
N LEU A 114 -8.74 -8.16 12.74
CA LEU A 114 -10.09 -7.77 12.34
C LEU A 114 -11.08 -8.95 12.33
N VAL A 115 -10.61 -10.20 12.38
CA VAL A 115 -11.47 -11.40 12.26
C VAL A 115 -12.43 -11.55 13.43
N CYS A 116 -11.91 -11.58 14.66
CA CYS A 116 -12.72 -11.64 15.87
C CYS A 116 -11.92 -11.14 17.09
N ARG A 117 -12.59 -10.93 18.24
CA ARG A 117 -11.94 -10.44 19.48
C ARG A 117 -10.84 -11.39 19.97
N SER A 118 -11.11 -12.70 20.03
CA SER A 118 -10.13 -13.70 20.46
C SER A 118 -8.85 -13.68 19.60
N TRP A 119 -9.01 -13.55 18.27
CA TRP A 119 -7.87 -13.45 17.36
C TRP A 119 -7.09 -12.15 17.56
N ARG A 120 -7.80 -11.04 17.72
CA ARG A 120 -7.18 -9.75 18.06
C ARG A 120 -6.35 -9.87 19.32
N ASP A 121 -6.89 -10.41 20.40
CA ASP A 121 -6.19 -10.54 21.68
C ASP A 121 -4.91 -11.37 21.54
N VAL A 122 -4.98 -12.47 20.79
CA VAL A 122 -3.82 -13.32 20.48
C VAL A 122 -2.77 -12.56 19.67
N VAL A 123 -3.16 -11.91 18.57
CA VAL A 123 -2.25 -11.17 17.69
C VAL A 123 -1.60 -10.00 18.44
N VAL A 124 -2.40 -9.25 19.20
CA VAL A 124 -1.94 -8.10 20.00
C VAL A 124 -0.96 -8.54 21.09
N SER A 125 -1.23 -9.67 21.76
CA SER A 125 -0.35 -10.20 22.81
C SER A 125 1.02 -10.68 22.30
N GLN A 126 1.14 -10.92 20.99
CA GLN A 126 2.33 -11.50 20.40
C GLN A 126 3.21 -10.41 19.75
N ARG A 127 4.10 -9.83 20.56
CA ARG A 127 5.01 -8.75 20.15
C ARG A 127 5.80 -9.06 18.86
N SER A 128 6.21 -10.31 18.66
CA SER A 128 6.98 -10.72 17.48
C SER A 128 6.27 -10.45 16.15
N LEU A 129 4.93 -10.38 16.15
CA LEU A 129 4.13 -10.07 14.95
C LEU A 129 4.13 -8.58 14.60
N TRP A 130 4.53 -7.72 15.54
CA TRP A 130 4.54 -6.26 15.42
C TRP A 130 5.95 -5.67 15.44
N ASN A 131 6.98 -6.50 15.35
CA ASN A 131 8.39 -6.05 15.33
C ASN A 131 8.68 -5.10 14.16
N LYS A 132 7.92 -5.21 13.07
CA LYS A 132 8.04 -4.39 11.87
C LYS A 132 6.68 -3.79 11.51
N ILE A 133 6.53 -2.48 11.62
CA ILE A 133 5.30 -1.77 11.24
C ILE A 133 5.55 -1.06 9.90
N THR A 134 4.71 -1.35 8.91
CA THR A 134 4.74 -0.66 7.62
C THR A 134 3.58 0.32 7.53
N PHE A 135 3.87 1.61 7.41
CA PHE A 135 2.90 2.65 7.11
C PHE A 135 2.77 2.80 5.60
N LEU A 136 1.64 2.33 5.08
CA LEU A 136 1.18 2.67 3.75
C LEU A 136 0.27 3.88 3.86
N THR A 137 0.51 4.83 2.99
CA THR A 137 0.08 6.21 3.09
C THR A 137 -1.33 6.47 2.62
N ASN A 138 -1.99 5.42 2.12
CA ASN A 138 -3.39 5.44 1.74
C ASN A 138 -4.31 5.04 2.93
N GLY A 139 -3.77 4.84 4.15
CA GLY A 139 -4.55 4.25 5.25
C GLY A 139 -4.08 4.47 6.69
N CYS A 140 -3.19 5.44 6.96
CA CYS A 140 -2.61 5.67 8.29
C CYS A 140 -3.64 5.97 9.41
N ASP A 141 -4.82 6.50 9.07
CA ASP A 141 -5.82 6.94 10.06
C ASP A 141 -6.33 5.83 10.98
N ARG A 142 -6.20 4.56 10.57
CA ARG A 142 -6.81 3.44 11.31
C ARG A 142 -5.91 2.80 12.37
N LEU A 143 -4.60 3.01 12.32
CA LEU A 143 -3.66 2.36 13.25
C LEU A 143 -3.34 3.20 14.50
N CYS A 144 -3.46 4.52 14.41
CA CYS A 144 -2.97 5.44 15.45
C CYS A 144 -3.92 5.62 16.64
N GLY A 145 -5.14 5.08 16.59
CA GLY A 145 -6.17 5.39 17.59
C GLY A 145 -5.96 4.81 18.99
N ASN A 146 -5.25 3.68 19.15
CA ASN A 146 -5.16 2.98 20.45
C ASN A 146 -3.87 2.13 20.62
N SER A 147 -2.85 2.33 19.77
CA SER A 147 -1.78 1.33 19.57
C SER A 147 -0.53 1.50 20.45
N SER A 148 -0.39 2.57 21.21
CA SER A 148 0.84 2.82 21.99
C SER A 148 0.82 2.15 23.38
N VAL A 149 -0.35 1.82 23.93
CA VAL A 149 -0.49 1.35 25.33
C VAL A 149 -0.35 -0.17 25.48
N LEU A 150 -0.53 -0.97 24.42
CA LEU A 150 -0.69 -2.43 24.56
C LEU A 150 0.43 -3.29 23.96
N PHE A 151 1.30 -2.74 23.11
CA PHE A 151 2.05 -3.56 22.15
C PHE A 151 3.54 -3.71 22.47
N GLY A 152 4.05 -2.93 23.42
CA GLY A 152 5.47 -2.64 23.48
C GLY A 152 5.93 -1.89 22.21
N PRO A 153 7.03 -1.14 22.28
CA PRO A 153 7.45 -0.37 21.12
C PRO A 153 7.94 -1.31 19.99
N PRO A 154 7.53 -1.06 18.74
CA PRO A 154 8.03 -1.77 17.57
C PRO A 154 9.53 -1.52 17.42
N THR A 155 10.27 -2.51 16.92
CA THR A 155 11.73 -2.38 16.73
C THR A 155 12.10 -1.79 15.38
N GLU A 156 11.27 -2.02 14.36
CA GLU A 156 11.46 -1.59 12.98
C GLU A 156 10.21 -0.84 12.49
N LEU A 157 10.44 0.36 11.97
CA LEU A 157 9.44 1.22 11.36
C LEU A 157 9.76 1.35 9.87
N VAL A 158 8.78 1.09 9.01
CA VAL A 158 8.90 1.29 7.56
C VAL A 158 7.81 2.25 7.10
N ILE A 159 8.20 3.38 6.52
CA ILE A 159 7.27 4.37 5.97
C ILE A 159 7.40 4.32 4.45
N ARG A 160 6.28 4.15 3.73
CA ARG A 160 6.27 4.06 2.26
C ARG A 160 5.36 5.11 1.63
N ASN A 161 5.91 5.95 0.74
CA ASN A 161 5.22 6.85 -0.20
C ASN A 161 4.25 7.87 0.42
N ARG A 162 4.68 8.84 1.22
CA ARG A 162 3.76 9.72 2.01
C ARG A 162 3.17 10.91 1.24
N PRO A 163 1.87 10.94 0.83
CA PRO A 163 1.16 12.19 0.77
C PRO A 163 0.35 12.37 2.06
N ASP A 164 0.43 13.54 2.66
CA ASP A 164 -0.62 14.07 3.54
C ASP A 164 -0.81 13.42 4.92
N LEU A 165 0.28 13.19 5.65
CA LEU A 165 0.17 13.39 7.10
C LEU A 165 0.21 14.90 7.30
N SER A 166 -0.95 15.49 7.60
CA SER A 166 -1.00 16.86 8.10
C SER A 166 0.00 17.00 9.24
N THR A 167 0.68 18.15 9.27
CA THR A 167 1.68 18.55 10.28
C THR A 167 1.22 18.39 11.74
N ASP A 168 -0.07 18.12 11.96
CA ASP A 168 -0.71 18.08 13.26
C ASP A 168 -0.82 16.66 13.86
N SER A 169 -0.39 15.61 13.15
CA SER A 169 -0.39 14.24 13.69
C SER A 169 0.99 13.87 14.20
N PRO A 170 1.25 13.89 15.53
CA PRO A 170 2.53 13.51 16.11
C PRO A 170 2.64 11.98 16.13
N LEU A 171 2.68 11.37 14.94
CA LEU A 171 2.87 9.94 14.74
C LEU A 171 4.12 9.46 15.49
N THR A 172 5.11 10.34 15.54
CA THR A 172 6.39 10.24 16.23
C THR A 172 6.28 10.17 17.75
N SER A 173 5.40 10.96 18.36
CA SER A 173 5.17 10.92 19.81
C SER A 173 4.56 9.57 20.27
N GLN A 174 3.87 8.87 19.37
CA GLN A 174 3.19 7.60 19.68
C GLN A 174 4.07 6.37 19.43
N LEU A 175 5.11 6.53 18.61
CA LEU A 175 5.96 5.45 18.12
C LEU A 175 6.85 4.84 19.23
N GLY A 176 7.06 5.59 20.32
CA GLY A 176 7.69 5.13 21.56
C GLY A 176 9.19 4.84 21.44
N ASP A 177 9.85 4.69 22.59
CA ASP A 177 11.31 4.65 22.66
C ASP A 177 11.95 3.41 22.03
N GLY A 178 11.23 2.32 21.76
CA GLY A 178 11.86 1.06 21.35
C GLY A 178 12.18 0.91 19.87
N ILE A 179 11.97 1.94 19.06
CA ILE A 179 12.33 1.90 17.64
C ILE A 179 13.84 1.95 17.51
N THR A 180 14.40 0.91 16.90
CA THR A 180 15.83 0.78 16.65
C THR A 180 16.19 0.92 15.18
N LYS A 181 15.22 0.74 14.29
CA LYS A 181 15.39 0.79 12.85
C LYS A 181 14.24 1.56 12.22
N CYS A 182 14.54 2.56 11.41
CA CYS A 182 13.55 3.30 10.63
C CYS A 182 13.97 3.31 9.17
N ILE A 183 13.06 2.92 8.29
CA ILE A 183 13.24 2.92 6.85
C ILE A 183 12.18 3.82 6.24
N VAL A 184 12.58 4.86 5.53
CA VAL A 184 11.72 5.79 4.82
C VAL A 184 11.93 5.55 3.33
N HIS A 185 10.97 4.90 2.69
CA HIS A 185 10.92 4.81 1.24
C HIS A 185 9.95 5.85 0.72
N ALA A 186 10.43 6.75 -0.12
CA ALA A 186 9.57 7.67 -0.82
C ALA A 186 9.83 7.59 -2.32
N ALA A 187 8.76 7.36 -3.06
CA ALA A 187 8.77 7.46 -4.50
C ALA A 187 7.77 8.55 -4.91
N SER A 188 8.27 9.58 -5.58
CA SER A 188 7.43 10.60 -6.19
C SER A 188 7.14 10.17 -7.63
N TYR A 189 5.97 9.57 -7.86
CA TYR A 189 5.55 9.18 -9.21
C TYR A 189 4.73 10.27 -9.92
N ASN A 190 4.31 11.32 -9.21
CA ASN A 190 3.51 12.41 -9.75
C ASN A 190 4.09 13.76 -9.35
N SER A 191 4.62 14.50 -10.33
CA SER A 191 5.23 15.84 -10.16
C SER A 191 4.27 16.93 -9.67
N ALA A 192 2.97 16.65 -9.60
CA ALA A 192 1.95 17.65 -9.31
C ALA A 192 1.75 17.95 -7.81
N LEU A 193 2.19 17.04 -6.93
CA LEU A 193 2.12 17.24 -5.48
C LEU A 193 3.45 16.79 -4.88
N PRO A 194 4.25 17.69 -4.30
CA PRO A 194 5.41 17.31 -3.53
C PRO A 194 4.91 16.66 -2.24
N ALA A 195 4.58 15.38 -2.31
CA ALA A 195 4.72 14.49 -1.18
C ALA A 195 6.17 14.63 -0.75
N ASP A 196 6.43 15.45 0.28
CA ASP A 196 7.78 15.86 0.63
C ASP A 196 8.32 14.91 1.71
N PRO A 197 9.02 13.82 1.35
CA PRO A 197 9.61 12.93 2.34
C PRO A 197 10.70 13.58 3.17
N ILE A 198 11.18 14.77 2.76
CA ILE A 198 11.98 15.63 3.62
C ILE A 198 11.21 15.93 4.90
N LEU A 199 9.91 16.22 4.82
CA LEU A 199 9.08 16.43 6.01
C LEU A 199 8.98 15.15 6.84
N ALA A 200 8.89 13.97 6.22
CA ALA A 200 8.88 12.72 6.99
C ALA A 200 10.20 12.47 7.72
N PHE A 201 11.32 12.78 7.08
CA PHE A 201 12.63 12.72 7.71
C PHE A 201 12.76 13.76 8.83
N GLN A 202 12.31 15.00 8.59
CA GLN A 202 12.28 16.07 9.59
C GLN A 202 11.41 15.68 10.79
N ASP A 203 10.21 15.14 10.58
CA ASP A 203 9.36 14.66 11.66
C ASP A 203 10.08 13.59 12.49
N ILE A 204 10.79 12.65 11.84
CA ILE A 204 11.56 11.61 12.54
C ILE A 204 12.72 12.20 13.33
N LEU A 205 13.35 13.25 12.81
CA LEU A 205 14.34 14.01 13.58
C LEU A 205 13.62 14.65 14.77
N GLU A 206 12.64 15.52 14.55
CA GLU A 206 11.90 16.23 15.60
C GLU A 206 11.27 15.31 16.66
N ALA A 207 10.91 14.09 16.29
CA ALA A 207 10.45 13.03 17.19
C ALA A 207 11.37 12.80 18.37
N GLY A 208 12.69 12.90 18.13
CA GLY A 208 13.72 12.39 19.03
C GLY A 208 13.52 10.91 19.32
N LEU A 209 13.99 10.03 18.43
CA LEU A 209 13.97 8.58 18.66
C LEU A 209 15.27 8.14 19.36
N PRO A 210 15.31 8.06 20.71
CA PRO A 210 16.57 7.96 21.46
C PRO A 210 17.31 6.64 21.22
N ASN A 211 16.59 5.57 20.86
CA ASN A 211 17.17 4.25 20.62
C ASN A 211 17.32 3.92 19.12
N LEU A 212 17.05 4.87 18.23
CA LEU A 212 17.20 4.66 16.79
C LEU A 212 18.67 4.41 16.47
N ARG A 213 18.99 3.23 15.92
CA ARG A 213 20.36 2.83 15.54
C ARG A 213 20.58 2.88 14.05
N LEU A 214 19.54 2.62 13.26
CA LEU A 214 19.59 2.61 11.81
C LEU A 214 18.47 3.50 11.26
N LEU A 215 18.86 4.49 10.46
CA LEU A 215 17.96 5.32 9.67
C LEU A 215 18.31 5.14 8.20
N ASP A 216 17.37 4.64 7.41
CA ASP A 216 17.55 4.36 5.98
C ASP A 216 16.51 5.14 5.18
N VAL A 217 16.97 6.12 4.42
CA VAL A 217 16.12 7.03 3.67
C VAL A 217 16.40 6.81 2.20
N VAL A 218 15.43 6.22 1.49
CA VAL A 218 15.54 5.92 0.08
C VAL A 218 14.54 6.78 -0.67
N TYR A 219 15.06 7.66 -1.52
CA TYR A 219 14.27 8.50 -2.38
C TYR A 219 14.42 8.10 -3.84
N HIS A 220 13.29 7.80 -4.48
CA HIS A 220 13.21 7.46 -5.88
C HIS A 220 12.57 8.64 -6.63
N THR A 221 13.42 9.51 -7.17
CA THR A 221 13.03 10.64 -8.02
C THR A 221 14.04 10.80 -9.16
N GLU A 222 13.64 11.43 -10.25
CA GLU A 222 14.57 11.89 -11.27
C GLU A 222 15.31 13.16 -10.84
N TYR A 223 14.69 13.98 -9.99
CA TYR A 223 15.21 15.26 -9.51
C TYR A 223 15.23 15.25 -7.98
N PRO A 224 16.36 14.93 -7.34
CA PRO A 224 16.48 14.96 -5.88
C PRO A 224 16.28 16.40 -5.37
N PRO A 225 15.31 16.67 -4.47
CA PRO A 225 15.20 17.96 -3.84
C PRO A 225 16.41 18.17 -2.94
N PRO A 226 16.91 19.42 -2.84
CA PRO A 226 17.94 19.77 -1.88
C PRO A 226 17.36 19.60 -0.47
N PHE A 227 18.01 18.78 0.33
CA PHE A 227 17.70 18.58 1.73
C PHE A 227 18.57 19.51 2.57
N ARG A 228 17.92 20.51 3.19
CA ARG A 228 18.52 21.39 4.19
C ARG A 228 17.98 21.03 5.57
N SER A 229 18.77 20.32 6.37
CA SER A 229 18.45 20.18 7.78
C SER A 229 18.87 21.43 8.53
N SER A 230 17.93 22.16 9.12
CA SER A 230 18.24 23.20 10.11
C SER A 230 18.50 22.60 11.50
N ALA A 231 18.05 21.36 11.75
CA ALA A 231 18.18 20.69 13.03
C ALA A 231 19.51 19.92 13.14
N SER A 232 20.16 20.04 14.30
CA SER A 232 21.32 19.21 14.64
C SER A 232 20.90 17.80 15.00
N ILE A 233 21.35 16.83 14.19
CA ILE A 233 21.12 15.40 14.41
C ILE A 233 21.79 14.94 15.72
N ASN A 234 22.88 15.60 16.11
CA ASN A 234 23.77 15.21 17.20
C ASN A 234 23.10 15.16 18.59
N GLY A 235 22.09 16.00 18.83
CA GLY A 235 21.34 16.03 20.09
C GLY A 235 20.06 15.17 20.10
N VAL A 236 19.59 14.79 18.91
CA VAL A 236 18.22 14.29 18.74
C VAL A 236 18.17 12.78 18.55
N LEU A 237 19.19 12.21 17.90
CA LEU A 237 19.31 10.77 17.66
C LEU A 237 20.62 10.22 18.27
N PRO A 238 20.75 10.19 19.61
CA PRO A 238 22.02 9.89 20.29
C PRO A 238 22.52 8.46 20.06
N SER A 239 21.63 7.51 19.72
CA SER A 239 21.99 6.11 19.47
C SER A 239 22.24 5.80 17.99
N LEU A 240 22.17 6.79 17.10
CA LEU A 240 22.27 6.56 15.66
C LEU A 240 23.68 6.06 15.30
N ARG A 241 23.74 4.87 14.71
CA ARG A 241 25.00 4.22 14.31
C ARG A 241 25.15 4.14 12.81
N THR A 242 24.03 3.98 12.11
CA THR A 242 23.99 3.82 10.66
C THR A 242 22.98 4.79 10.08
N LEU A 243 23.47 5.71 9.26
CA LEU A 243 22.63 6.56 8.41
C LEU A 243 22.84 6.14 6.96
N ARG A 244 21.76 5.75 6.28
CA ARG A 244 21.74 5.46 4.85
C ARG A 244 20.84 6.47 4.17
N MET A 245 21.35 7.13 3.15
CA MET A 245 20.58 8.08 2.36
C MET A 245 20.85 7.79 0.89
N SER A 246 19.81 7.48 0.14
CA SER A 246 19.88 7.21 -1.30
C SER A 246 18.95 8.16 -2.05
N GLY A 247 19.45 8.79 -3.12
CA GLY A 247 18.64 9.63 -4.00
C GLY A 247 18.22 10.98 -3.40
N LEU A 248 18.98 11.50 -2.43
CA LEU A 248 18.81 12.84 -1.86
C LEU A 248 20.07 13.68 -2.13
N GLU A 249 19.88 14.97 -2.41
CA GLU A 249 20.97 15.94 -2.41
C GLU A 249 21.03 16.56 -1.02
N VAL A 250 22.04 16.21 -0.23
CA VAL A 250 22.14 16.68 1.16
C VAL A 250 23.17 17.79 1.25
N GLU A 251 22.71 18.97 1.64
CA GLU A 251 23.61 20.05 2.07
C GLU A 251 23.87 19.89 3.57
N TRP A 252 25.02 19.33 3.92
CA TRP A 252 25.42 19.19 5.33
C TRP A 252 25.89 20.54 5.88
N THR A 253 25.01 21.24 6.57
CA THR A 253 25.37 22.44 7.33
C THR A 253 25.56 22.16 8.82
N VAL A 254 25.34 20.92 9.26
CA VAL A 254 25.24 20.55 10.67
C VAL A 254 26.12 19.37 11.02
N GLU A 255 26.67 19.40 12.25
CA GLU A 255 27.47 18.31 12.81
C GLU A 255 26.65 17.02 12.89
N LEU A 256 27.15 15.98 12.22
CA LEU A 256 26.65 14.62 12.36
C LEU A 256 27.07 14.05 13.73
N PRO A 257 26.23 13.20 14.35
CA PRO A 257 26.67 12.42 15.49
C PRO A 257 27.86 11.53 15.16
N ALA A 258 28.48 10.99 16.21
CA ALA A 258 29.54 9.99 16.08
C ALA A 258 29.00 8.68 15.48
N LEU A 259 28.73 8.71 14.18
CA LEU A 259 28.21 7.60 13.40
C LEU A 259 29.27 6.50 13.31
N GLU A 260 28.85 5.24 13.41
CA GLU A 260 29.75 4.11 13.14
C GLU A 260 29.86 3.84 11.64
N GLN A 261 28.78 4.11 10.91
CA GLN A 261 28.67 3.92 9.46
C GLN A 261 27.82 5.05 8.88
N LEU A 262 28.37 5.74 7.87
CA LEU A 262 27.62 6.67 7.04
C LEU A 262 27.64 6.15 5.61
N HIS A 263 26.47 5.87 5.06
CA HIS A 263 26.33 5.45 3.68
C HIS A 263 25.48 6.49 2.94
N VAL A 264 26.12 7.22 2.03
CA VAL A 264 25.43 8.17 1.17
C VAL A 264 25.56 7.68 -0.25
N GLU A 265 24.45 7.25 -0.82
CA GLU A 265 24.39 6.79 -2.20
C GLU A 265 23.76 7.92 -3.03
N ARG A 266 24.61 8.64 -3.76
CA ARG A 266 24.13 9.64 -4.71
C ARG A 266 23.85 8.93 -6.03
N VAL A 267 22.58 8.87 -6.41
CA VAL A 267 22.19 8.42 -7.75
C VAL A 267 22.07 9.66 -8.62
N THR A 268 23.15 10.04 -9.29
CA THR A 268 23.14 11.05 -10.35
C THR A 268 22.73 10.39 -11.66
N LYS A 269 21.46 10.54 -12.07
CA LYS A 269 21.08 10.25 -13.45
C LYS A 269 21.39 11.48 -14.30
N GLU A 270 22.56 11.53 -14.90
CA GLU A 270 22.85 12.53 -15.91
C GLU A 270 22.15 12.12 -17.21
N LYS A 271 21.01 12.74 -17.52
CA LYS A 271 20.41 12.65 -18.86
C LYS A 271 21.15 13.63 -19.76
N SER A 272 22.23 13.19 -20.40
CA SER A 272 22.82 13.95 -21.49
C SER A 272 21.91 13.83 -22.72
N TYR A 273 21.09 14.86 -22.95
CA TYR A 273 20.38 14.99 -24.22
C TYR A 273 21.37 15.49 -25.25
N VAL A 274 21.86 14.58 -26.09
CA VAL A 274 22.52 14.95 -27.35
C VAL A 274 21.37 15.22 -28.35
N GLU A 275 21.17 16.47 -28.74
CA GLU A 275 20.01 16.90 -29.55
C GLU A 275 19.88 16.20 -30.92
N ASP A 276 20.89 15.47 -31.38
CA ASP A 276 20.97 14.95 -32.75
C ASP A 276 20.90 13.41 -32.91
N GLU A 277 20.79 12.60 -31.84
CA GLU A 277 20.69 11.14 -31.96
C GLU A 277 19.59 10.50 -31.09
N PRO A 278 18.48 10.00 -31.67
CA PRO A 278 17.35 9.43 -30.92
C PRO A 278 17.58 8.02 -30.33
N ASP A 279 18.78 7.44 -30.48
CA ASP A 279 19.09 6.06 -30.07
C ASP A 279 20.02 5.97 -28.83
N LEU A 280 20.16 7.03 -28.02
CA LEU A 280 21.06 7.02 -26.87
C LEU A 280 20.57 6.17 -25.68
N THR A 281 21.37 5.15 -25.36
CA THR A 281 21.33 4.40 -24.10
C THR A 281 21.62 5.33 -22.92
N ILE A 282 20.72 5.35 -21.93
CA ILE A 282 20.94 6.10 -20.68
C ILE A 282 22.00 5.33 -19.86
N GLU A 283 23.23 5.83 -19.80
CA GLU A 283 24.22 5.37 -18.81
C GLU A 283 23.97 6.11 -17.50
N ALA A 284 23.62 5.38 -16.44
CA ALA A 284 23.50 5.95 -15.11
C ALA A 284 24.81 5.76 -14.36
N GLU A 285 25.50 6.84 -14.02
CA GLU A 285 26.64 6.80 -13.12
C GLU A 285 26.14 6.77 -11.66
N VAL A 286 26.40 5.67 -10.96
CA VAL A 286 26.06 5.54 -9.53
C VAL A 286 27.32 5.82 -8.73
N GLN A 287 27.38 6.98 -8.07
CA GLN A 287 28.46 7.30 -7.14
C GLN A 287 28.06 6.84 -5.73
N VAL A 288 28.62 5.70 -5.32
CA VAL A 288 28.42 5.17 -3.96
C VAL A 288 29.55 5.68 -3.06
N LEU A 289 29.24 6.62 -2.16
CA LEU A 289 30.18 7.09 -1.15
C LEU A 289 29.95 6.33 0.16
N ILE A 290 30.82 5.36 0.44
CA ILE A 290 30.81 4.59 1.70
C ILE A 290 31.85 5.20 2.63
N ILE A 291 31.41 5.92 3.66
CA ILE A 291 32.32 6.51 4.65
C ILE A 291 32.25 5.68 5.93
N LYS A 292 33.39 5.09 6.29
CA LYS A 292 33.56 4.38 7.56
C LYS A 292 34.26 5.31 8.55
N LYS A 293 33.94 5.15 9.84
CA LYS A 293 34.34 5.93 11.03
C LYS A 293 35.81 6.42 11.13
N ALA A 294 36.72 5.95 10.29
CA ALA A 294 38.12 6.38 10.34
C ALA A 294 38.37 7.75 9.68
N ASP A 295 37.47 8.26 8.82
CA ASP A 295 37.74 9.43 7.98
C ASP A 295 36.76 10.61 8.16
N THR A 296 35.98 10.66 9.24
CA THR A 296 35.01 11.76 9.45
C THR A 296 35.64 13.14 9.59
N ASP A 297 36.90 13.25 10.00
CA ASP A 297 37.60 14.54 10.07
C ASP A 297 38.07 15.03 8.69
N GLN A 298 38.24 14.13 7.71
CA GLN A 298 38.55 14.48 6.30
C GLN A 298 37.28 14.80 5.49
N PHE A 299 36.10 14.61 6.07
CA PHE A 299 34.80 14.72 5.41
C PHE A 299 34.43 16.16 5.04
N ILE A 300 34.83 17.16 5.84
CA ILE A 300 34.52 18.57 5.58
C ILE A 300 35.29 19.06 4.34
N ASP A 301 36.53 18.61 4.17
CA ASP A 301 37.38 19.07 3.07
C ASP A 301 36.94 18.49 1.71
N LEU A 302 36.58 17.19 1.67
CA LEU A 302 36.24 16.50 0.42
C LEU A 302 34.92 17.02 -0.21
N PHE A 303 33.96 17.46 0.60
CA PHE A 303 32.69 17.99 0.10
C PHE A 303 32.78 19.45 -0.35
N THR A 304 33.74 20.22 0.19
CA THR A 304 33.99 21.59 -0.27
C THR A 304 34.61 21.62 -1.68
N GLU A 305 35.25 20.52 -2.10
CA GLU A 305 35.87 20.36 -3.42
C GLU A 305 34.91 19.80 -4.51
N ILE A 306 33.80 19.18 -4.10
CA ILE A 306 32.85 18.49 -5.02
C ILE A 306 31.54 19.29 -5.23
N GLY A 307 31.31 20.36 -4.45
CA GLY A 307 30.20 21.31 -4.64
C GLY A 307 30.51 22.37 -5.69
#